data_AF-A0A3D5QF40-F1
#
_entry.id   AF-A0A3D5QF40-F1
#
_cell.length_a   1.000
_cell.length_b   1.000
_cell.length_c   1.000
_cell.angle_alpha   90.00
_cell.angle_beta   90.00
_cell.angle_gamma   90.00
#
_symmetry.space_group_name_H-M   'P 1'
#
loop_
_entity.id
_entity.type
_entity.pdbx_description
1 polymer ?
#
loop_
_entity_poly.entity_id
_entity_poly.type
_entity_poly.pdbx_seq_one_letter_code
_entity_poly.pdbx_strand_id
1 'polypeptide(L)'
;KPVAVKMVYDLYKTISIPIIGIGGIMNYKDVIEFYLAGASAVQIGTANFVDPEITLEIIKDLENYCNENKIANISQLSGGIIV
;
A
#
# COMPACT_ATOMS: atom_id res chain seq x y z
N LYS A 1 6.97 -10.03 -1.76
CA LYS A 1 5.68 -9.47 -1.30
C LYS A 1 5.19 -10.04 0.04
N PRO A 2 4.83 -11.33 0.20
CA PRO A 2 4.12 -11.80 1.41
C PRO A 2 4.90 -11.61 2.72
N VAL A 3 6.23 -11.76 2.68
CA VAL A 3 7.10 -11.49 3.84
C VAL A 3 7.02 -10.03 4.27
N ALA A 4 7.10 -9.08 3.32
CA ALA A 4 7.08 -7.66 3.63
C ALA A 4 5.73 -7.21 4.22
N VAL A 5 4.61 -7.69 3.67
CA VAL A 5 3.26 -7.42 4.19
C VAL A 5 3.11 -7.95 5.61
N LYS A 6 3.54 -9.19 5.88
CA LYS A 6 3.52 -9.77 7.22
C LYS A 6 4.35 -8.96 8.21
N MET A 7 5.54 -8.49 7.82
CA MET A 7 6.38 -7.66 8.69
C MET A 7 5.71 -6.32 9.03
N VAL A 8 5.06 -5.68 8.06
CA VAL A 8 4.28 -4.46 8.31
C VAL A 8 3.15 -4.74 9.31
N TYR A 9 2.40 -5.82 9.13
CA TYR A 9 1.32 -6.22 10.03
C TYR A 9 1.79 -6.50 11.46
N ASP A 10 2.88 -7.26 11.61
CA ASP A 10 3.44 -7.59 12.92
C ASP A 10 3.94 -6.31 13.64
N LEU A 11 4.58 -5.39 12.90
CA LEU A 11 5.05 -4.11 13.45
C LEU A 11 3.89 -3.18 13.80
N TYR A 12 2.88 -3.04 12.94
CA TYR A 12 1.72 -2.19 13.17
C TYR A 12 1.02 -2.50 14.50
N LYS A 13 0.99 -3.78 14.90
CA LYS A 13 0.43 -4.21 16.18
C LYS A 13 1.32 -3.98 17.40
N THR A 14 2.62 -3.74 17.18
CA THR A 14 3.64 -3.74 18.24
C THR A 14 4.16 -2.35 18.55
N ILE A 15 4.12 -1.42 17.59
CA ILE A 15 4.65 -0.05 17.74
C ILE A 15 3.65 1.00 17.30
N SER A 16 3.80 2.22 17.80
CA SER A 16 2.96 3.37 17.42
C SER A 16 3.62 4.30 16.38
N ILE A 17 4.77 3.90 15.83
CA ILE A 17 5.52 4.69 14.85
C ILE A 17 4.94 4.43 13.45
N PRO A 18 4.68 5.45 12.61
CA PRO A 18 4.23 5.27 11.24
C PRO A 18 5.18 4.37 10.43
N ILE A 19 4.60 3.43 9.67
CA ILE A 19 5.37 2.41 8.94
C ILE A 19 5.33 2.73 7.44
N ILE A 20 6.51 2.81 6.82
CA ILE A 20 6.63 2.88 5.36
C ILE A 20 6.91 1.46 4.84
N GLY A 21 5.96 0.88 4.11
CA GLY A 21 6.07 -0.46 3.55
C GLY A 21 6.89 -0.49 2.26
N ILE A 22 7.72 -1.51 2.10
CA ILE A 22 8.46 -1.77 0.85
C ILE A 22 8.57 -3.28 0.63
N GLY A 23 8.48 -3.72 -0.63
CA GLY A 23 8.90 -5.06 -1.02
C GLY A 23 7.94 -5.77 -1.97
N GLY A 24 8.24 -5.68 -3.27
CA GLY A 24 7.49 -6.38 -4.31
C GLY A 24 6.10 -5.80 -4.57
N ILE A 25 5.99 -4.47 -4.54
CA ILE A 25 4.82 -3.70 -4.97
C ILE A 25 4.94 -3.49 -6.48
N MET A 26 3.98 -4.02 -7.23
CA MET A 26 3.97 -4.00 -8.70
C MET A 26 2.70 -3.37 -9.28
N ASN A 27 1.66 -3.15 -8.47
CA ASN A 27 0.38 -2.57 -8.89
C ASN A 27 -0.35 -1.94 -7.68
N TYR A 28 -1.49 -1.28 -7.93
CA TYR A 28 -2.28 -0.62 -6.89
C TYR A 28 -2.81 -1.57 -5.81
N LYS A 29 -3.15 -2.82 -6.15
CA LYS A 29 -3.68 -3.80 -5.18
C LYS A 29 -2.63 -4.16 -4.14
N ASP A 30 -1.36 -4.22 -4.55
CA ASP A 30 -0.26 -4.41 -3.61
C ASP A 30 -0.18 -3.22 -2.64
N VAL A 31 -0.35 -1.98 -3.11
CA VAL A 31 -0.40 -0.79 -2.22
C VAL A 31 -1.54 -0.92 -1.22
N ILE A 32 -2.75 -1.27 -1.67
CA ILE A 32 -3.91 -1.51 -0.79
C ILE A 32 -3.59 -2.59 0.25
N GLU A 33 -2.96 -3.71 -0.15
CA GLU A 33 -2.55 -4.79 0.75
C GLU A 33 -1.60 -4.28 1.85
N PHE A 34 -0.64 -3.41 1.50
CA PHE A 34 0.26 -2.79 2.48
C PHE A 34 -0.46 -1.82 3.42
N TYR A 35 -1.40 -1.01 2.92
CA TYR A 35 -2.21 -0.14 3.77
C TYR A 35 -3.06 -0.97 4.74
N LEU A 36 -3.79 -1.99 4.26
CA LEU A 36 -4.58 -2.88 5.12
C LEU A 36 -3.71 -3.58 6.19
N ALA A 37 -2.46 -3.91 5.87
CA ALA A 37 -1.51 -4.45 6.84
C ALA A 37 -1.07 -3.43 7.91
N GLY A 38 -1.30 -2.13 7.71
CA GLY A 38 -0.96 -1.07 8.66
C GLY A 38 0.12 -0.10 8.19
N ALA A 39 0.50 -0.13 6.91
CA ALA A 39 1.39 0.89 6.37
C ALA A 39 0.72 2.27 6.36
N SER A 40 1.53 3.31 6.58
CA SER A 40 1.15 4.72 6.42
C SER A 40 1.59 5.29 5.08
N ALA A 41 2.56 4.65 4.43
CA ALA A 41 3.02 4.96 3.07
C ALA A 41 3.71 3.72 2.48
N VAL A 42 4.01 3.75 1.18
CA VAL A 42 4.72 2.67 0.49
C VAL A 42 5.86 3.19 -0.37
N GLN A 43 6.87 2.35 -0.62
CA GLN A 43 7.95 2.62 -1.57
C GLN A 43 7.92 1.64 -2.74
N ILE A 44 8.11 2.18 -3.94
CA ILE A 44 8.16 1.42 -5.19
C ILE A 44 9.60 1.50 -5.73
N GLY A 45 10.25 0.35 -5.82
CA GLY A 45 11.65 0.22 -6.24
C GLY A 45 11.79 -0.57 -7.54
N THR A 46 11.84 -1.91 -7.42
CA THR A 46 12.05 -2.82 -8.56
C THR A 46 11.09 -2.59 -9.73
N ALA A 47 9.82 -2.26 -9.48
CA ALA A 47 8.86 -1.99 -10.54
C ALA A 47 9.28 -0.81 -11.43
N ASN A 48 9.85 0.26 -10.85
CA ASN A 48 10.31 1.42 -11.61
C ASN A 48 11.48 1.11 -12.56
N PHE A 49 12.23 0.03 -12.33
CA PHE A 49 13.27 -0.43 -13.25
C PHE A 49 12.71 -1.26 -14.41
N VAL A 50 11.55 -1.88 -14.22
CA VAL A 50 10.84 -2.62 -15.28
C VAL A 50 10.10 -1.63 -16.18
N ASP A 51 9.43 -0.68 -15.55
CA ASP A 51 8.69 0.39 -16.20
C ASP A 51 8.79 1.68 -15.36
N PRO A 52 9.49 2.73 -15.85
CA PRO A 52 9.63 3.99 -15.14
C PRO A 52 8.31 4.74 -14.90
N GLU A 53 7.25 4.47 -15.67
CA GLU A 53 5.94 5.14 -15.55
C GLU A 53 4.99 4.42 -14.58
N ILE A 54 5.31 3.20 -14.13
CA ILE A 54 4.43 2.35 -13.31
C ILE A 54 3.92 3.03 -12.04
N THR A 55 4.73 3.91 -11.44
CA THR A 55 4.31 4.65 -10.23
C THR A 55 3.15 5.60 -10.55
N LEU A 56 3.15 6.23 -11.72
CA LEU A 56 2.04 7.11 -12.16
C LEU A 56 0.79 6.30 -12.47
N GLU A 57 0.94 5.14 -13.11
CA GLU A 57 -0.18 4.22 -13.36
C GLU A 57 -0.82 3.75 -12.05
N ILE A 58 0.00 3.36 -11.07
CA ILE A 58 -0.46 2.96 -9.73
C ILE A 58 -1.23 4.08 -9.05
N ILE A 59 -0.76 5.34 -9.14
CA ILE A 59 -1.47 6.49 -8.55
C ILE A 59 -2.84 6.65 -9.19
N LYS A 60 -2.92 6.62 -10.53
CA LYS A 60 -4.19 6.72 -11.26
C LYS A 60 -5.16 5.60 -10.88
N ASP A 61 -4.67 4.37 -10.79
CA ASP A 61 -5.49 3.22 -10.40
C ASP A 61 -5.97 3.31 -8.94
N LEU A 62 -5.13 3.83 -8.04
CA LEU A 62 -5.52 4.11 -6.65
C LEU A 62 -6.60 5.18 -6.57
N GLU A 63 -6.49 6.26 -7.35
CA GLU A 63 -7.51 7.31 -7.43
C GLU A 63 -8.85 6.72 -7.92
N ASN A 64 -8.83 5.90 -8.97
CA ASN A 64 -10.02 5.20 -9.47
C ASN A 64 -10.62 4.30 -8.39
N TYR A 65 -9.80 3.47 -7.74
CA TYR A 65 -10.25 2.59 -6.65
C TYR A 65 -10.88 3.38 -5.50
N CYS A 66 -10.26 4.48 -5.07
CA CYS A 66 -10.81 5.32 -4.00
C CYS A 66 -12.15 5.97 -4.41
N ASN A 67 -12.26 6.46 -5.65
CA ASN A 67 -13.50 7.05 -6.16
C ASN A 67 -14.64 6.02 -6.22
N GLU A 68 -14.38 4.83 -6.76
CA GLU A 68 -15.36 3.74 -6.87
C GLU A 68 -15.88 3.28 -5.51
N ASN A 69 -14.99 3.23 -4.51
CA ASN A 69 -15.30 2.77 -3.16
C ASN A 69 -15.68 3.91 -2.20
N LYS A 70 -15.81 5.15 -2.68
CA LYS A 70 -16.14 6.35 -1.88
C LYS A 70 -15.18 6.56 -0.70
N ILE A 71 -13.91 6.24 -0.91
CA ILE A 71 -12.83 6.46 0.06
C ILE A 71 -12.27 7.86 -0.17
N ALA A 72 -12.50 8.77 0.77
CA ALA A 72 -12.02 10.15 0.65
C ALA A 72 -10.51 10.28 0.93
N ASN A 73 -9.95 9.38 1.74
CA ASN A 73 -8.52 9.35 2.03
C ASN A 73 -8.03 7.90 2.14
N ILE A 74 -6.99 7.55 1.38
CA ILE A 74 -6.40 6.21 1.40
C ILE A 74 -5.88 5.79 2.79
N SER A 75 -5.53 6.75 3.66
CA SER A 75 -5.12 6.46 5.04
C SER A 75 -6.24 5.79 5.86
N GLN A 76 -7.50 5.87 5.43
CA GLN A 76 -8.62 5.16 6.06
C GLN A 76 -8.49 3.64 5.93
N LEU A 77 -7.68 3.16 4.99
CA LEU A 77 -7.39 1.74 4.81
C LEU A 77 -6.31 1.24 5.77
N SER A 78 -5.52 2.14 6.37
CA SER A 78 -4.40 1.76 7.24
C SER A 78 -4.88 0.95 8.45
N GLY A 79 -4.52 -0.33 8.51
CA GLY A 79 -4.95 -1.25 9.57
C GLY A 79 -6.45 -1.55 9.55
N GLY A 80 -7.14 -1.20 8.46
CA GLY A 80 -8.54 -1.54 8.23
C GLY A 80 -8.69 -3.02 7.87
N ILE A 81 -9.80 -3.62 8.29
CA ILE A 81 -10.24 -4.91 7.77
C ILE A 81 -11.35 -4.58 6.76
N ILE A 82 -11.16 -4.89 5.48
CA ILE A 82 -12.29 -4.93 4.54
C ILE A 82 -13.09 -6.17 4.93
N VAL A 83 -14.29 -5.96 5.47
CA VAL A 83 -15.31 -7.00 5.67
C VAL A 83 -16.09 -7.17 4.38
#